data_AF-A0A2V5VYL5-F1
#
_entry.id   AF-A0A2V5VYL5-F1
#
_cell.length_a   1.000
_cell.length_b   1.000
_cell.length_c   1.000
_cell.angle_alpha   90.00
_cell.angle_beta   90.00
_cell.angle_gamma   90.00
#
_symmetry.space_group_name_H-M   'P 1'
#
loop_
_entity.id
_entity.type
_entity.pdbx_description
1 polymer ?
#
loop_
_entity_poly.entity_id
_entity_poly.type
_entity_poly.pdbx_seq_one_letter_code
_entity_poly.pdbx_strand_id
1 'polypeptide(L)'
;RKGYPHLAETDVLVSIPSAYPGVMLDGAYLPAGSPLLGRVEGSPQGHMIQALGRTWQLVSYHPHNGGGGPPWNKDRHGLHTYYTEVLSWIQRARI
;
A
#
# COMPACT_ATOMS: atom_id res chain seq x y z
N ARG A 1 -11.04 18.35 6.74
CA ARG A 1 -10.66 18.68 5.35
C ARG A 1 -11.52 17.78 4.44
N LYS A 2 -11.60 18.02 3.13
CA LYS A 2 -12.57 17.31 2.26
C LYS A 2 -12.06 15.91 1.94
N GLY A 3 -12.34 14.96 2.82
CA GLY A 3 -12.40 13.55 2.47
C GLY A 3 -13.35 13.30 1.31
N TYR A 4 -13.06 12.34 0.43
CA TYR A 4 -13.98 11.95 -0.65
C TYR A 4 -15.20 11.24 -0.05
N PRO A 5 -16.38 11.89 0.02
CA PRO A 5 -17.56 11.31 0.65
C PRO A 5 -18.14 10.13 -0.17
N HIS A 6 -17.62 9.90 -1.37
CA HIS A 6 -18.06 8.86 -2.30
C HIS A 6 -17.18 7.61 -2.34
N LEU A 7 -16.01 7.61 -1.68
CA LEU A 7 -15.16 6.41 -1.61
C LEU A 7 -15.46 5.65 -0.31
N ALA A 8 -16.45 4.76 -0.38
CA ALA A 8 -16.82 3.88 0.72
C ALA A 8 -15.74 2.81 0.96
N GLU A 9 -15.16 2.28 -0.13
CA GLU A 9 -14.19 1.19 -0.13
C GLU A 9 -13.22 1.30 -1.31
N THR A 10 -12.11 0.57 -1.25
CA THR A 10 -11.17 0.41 -2.36
C THR A 10 -10.48 -0.94 -2.25
N ASP A 11 -10.19 -1.56 -3.37
CA ASP A 11 -9.36 -2.76 -3.39
C ASP A 11 -7.87 -2.38 -3.35
N VAL A 12 -7.07 -3.20 -2.69
CA VAL A 12 -5.61 -3.10 -2.69
C VAL A 12 -5.05 -4.45 -3.09
N LEU A 13 -4.10 -4.47 -4.02
CA LEU A 13 -3.30 -5.66 -4.32
C LEU A 13 -1.94 -5.51 -3.67
N VAL A 14 -1.45 -6.57 -3.03
CA VAL A 14 -0.12 -6.60 -2.41
C VAL A 14 0.65 -7.78 -2.97
N SER A 15 1.79 -7.52 -3.61
CA SER A 15 2.68 -8.60 -4.05
C SER A 15 3.47 -9.13 -2.86
N ILE A 16 3.48 -10.45 -2.69
CA ILE A 16 4.31 -11.12 -1.68
C ILE A 16 5.64 -11.49 -2.33
N PRO A 17 6.78 -10.92 -1.90
CA PRO A 17 8.09 -11.29 -2.42
C PRO A 17 8.48 -12.70 -1.96
N SER A 18 9.24 -13.43 -2.78
CA SER A 18 9.66 -14.81 -2.47
C SER A 18 10.51 -14.92 -1.19
N ALA A 19 11.22 -13.85 -0.83
CA ALA A 19 12.04 -13.79 0.37
C ALA A 19 11.24 -13.41 1.64
N TYR A 20 9.93 -13.17 1.55
CA TYR A 20 9.08 -12.93 2.72
C TYR A 20 9.02 -14.17 3.63
N PRO A 21 9.12 -14.05 4.97
CA PRO A 21 9.17 -12.82 5.77
C PRO A 21 10.57 -12.27 6.04
N GLY A 22 11.61 -12.84 5.42
CA GLY A 22 12.99 -12.32 5.52
C GLY A 22 13.13 -10.87 5.04
N VAL A 23 12.25 -10.42 4.14
CA VAL A 23 12.11 -9.02 3.71
C VAL A 23 10.69 -8.50 3.97
N MET A 24 10.55 -7.18 4.09
CA MET A 24 9.24 -6.53 4.26
C MET A 24 8.38 -6.63 2.99
N LEU A 25 7.06 -6.46 3.15
CA LEU A 25 6.15 -6.20 2.03
C LEU A 25 6.29 -4.73 1.61
N ASP A 26 6.36 -4.47 0.31
CA ASP A 26 6.55 -3.13 -0.26
C ASP A 26 5.75 -2.86 -1.55
N GLY A 27 5.33 -3.89 -2.26
CA GLY A 27 4.54 -3.78 -3.49
C GLY A 27 3.03 -3.67 -3.24
N ALA A 28 2.57 -2.55 -2.66
CA ALA A 28 1.14 -2.21 -2.65
C ALA A 28 0.72 -1.59 -3.99
N TYR A 29 -0.46 -1.95 -4.47
CA TYR A 29 -1.04 -1.44 -5.70
C TYR A 29 -2.45 -0.96 -5.47
N LEU A 30 -2.79 0.13 -6.14
CA LEU A 30 -4.17 0.58 -6.31
C LEU A 30 -4.67 0.27 -7.72
N PRO A 31 -5.99 0.16 -7.93
CA PRO A 31 -6.57 0.13 -9.26
C PRO A 31 -6.07 1.30 -10.11
N ALA A 32 -5.73 1.05 -11.37
CA ALA A 32 -5.39 2.13 -12.29
C ALA A 32 -6.55 3.14 -12.37
N GLY A 33 -6.23 4.43 -12.28
CA GLY A 33 -7.24 5.51 -12.21
C GLY A 33 -7.92 5.66 -10.84
N SER A 34 -7.47 4.95 -9.80
CA SER A 34 -8.00 5.12 -8.45
C SER A 34 -7.90 6.59 -8.00
N PRO A 35 -8.97 7.17 -7.42
CA PRO A 35 -8.95 8.54 -6.92
C PRO A 35 -8.04 8.71 -5.70
N LEU A 36 -7.47 7.64 -5.17
CA LEU A 36 -6.50 7.66 -4.08
C LEU A 36 -5.04 7.79 -4.56
N LEU A 37 -4.78 7.67 -5.87
CA LEU A 37 -3.45 7.89 -6.43
C LEU A 37 -2.98 9.32 -6.15
N GLY A 38 -1.78 9.46 -5.57
CA GLY A 38 -1.24 10.75 -5.15
C GLY A 38 -1.85 11.34 -3.88
N ARG A 39 -2.65 10.56 -3.13
CA ARG A 39 -3.29 10.99 -1.87
C ARG A 39 -3.04 10.07 -0.69
N VAL A 40 -2.71 8.81 -0.94
CA VAL A 40 -2.20 7.89 0.08
C VAL A 40 -0.71 8.10 0.27
N GLU A 41 -0.18 7.55 1.36
CA GLU A 41 1.27 7.45 1.56
C GLU A 41 1.90 6.62 0.44
N GLY A 42 3.05 7.09 -0.06
CA GLY A 42 3.67 6.57 -1.26
C GLY A 42 3.24 7.29 -2.54
N SER A 43 3.97 7.06 -3.62
CA SER A 43 3.74 7.72 -4.91
C SER A 43 3.50 6.69 -6.01
N PRO A 44 2.60 6.96 -6.97
CA PRO A 44 2.47 6.13 -8.16
C PRO A 44 3.82 5.99 -8.87
N GLN A 45 4.20 4.74 -9.19
CA GLN A 45 5.46 4.43 -9.89
C GLN A 45 5.20 4.08 -11.36
N GLY A 46 6.23 3.99 -12.21
CA GLY A 46 6.06 3.55 -13.61
C GLY A 46 5.66 2.08 -13.78
N HIS A 47 5.46 1.33 -12.69
CA HIS A 47 5.18 -0.11 -12.71
C HIS A 47 3.69 -0.38 -12.61
N MET A 48 3.12 -0.99 -13.66
CA MET A 48 1.74 -1.47 -13.70
C MET A 48 1.72 -2.98 -13.95
N ILE A 49 0.76 -3.68 -13.35
CA ILE A 49 0.57 -5.12 -13.56
C ILE A 49 -0.87 -5.44 -13.95
N GLN A 50 -1.07 -6.54 -14.67
CA GLN A 50 -2.39 -7.12 -14.93
C GLN A 50 -2.61 -8.30 -13.99
N ALA A 51 -3.65 -8.24 -13.17
CA ALA A 51 -4.02 -9.32 -12.27
C ALA A 51 -5.53 -9.26 -11.98
N LEU A 52 -6.17 -10.41 -11.83
CA LEU A 52 -7.60 -10.51 -11.50
C LEU A 52 -8.50 -9.71 -12.46
N GLY A 53 -8.13 -9.67 -13.76
CA GLY A 53 -8.89 -8.96 -14.79
C GLY A 53 -8.83 -7.42 -14.71
N ARG A 54 -7.87 -6.86 -13.97
CA ARG A 54 -7.72 -5.41 -13.77
C ARG A 54 -6.27 -4.97 -13.92
N THR A 55 -6.07 -3.72 -14.37
CA THR A 55 -4.78 -3.02 -14.30
C THR A 55 -4.56 -2.44 -12.91
N TRP A 56 -3.40 -2.74 -12.34
CA TRP A 56 -2.98 -2.27 -11.03
C TRP A 56 -1.76 -1.38 -11.15
N GLN A 57 -1.79 -0.24 -10.47
CA GLN A 57 -0.74 0.77 -10.42
C GLN A 57 0.02 0.64 -9.12
N LEU A 58 1.33 0.38 -9.18
CA LEU A 58 2.20 0.33 -7.99
C LEU A 58 2.16 1.68 -7.29
N VAL A 59 1.91 1.64 -5.99
CA VAL A 59 2.03 2.77 -5.06
C VAL A 59 3.07 2.33 -4.04
N SER A 60 4.33 2.63 -4.33
CA SER A 60 5.46 2.16 -3.52
C SER A 60 5.46 2.89 -2.18
N TYR A 61 5.35 2.14 -1.09
CA TYR A 61 5.53 2.65 0.27
C TYR A 61 6.29 1.63 1.13
N HIS A 62 7.25 2.14 1.91
CA HIS A 62 8.19 1.36 2.71
C HIS A 62 8.11 1.78 4.19
N PRO A 63 7.23 1.19 5.01
CA PRO A 63 7.01 1.66 6.39
C PRO A 63 8.28 1.61 7.23
N HIS A 64 9.08 0.56 7.07
CA HIS A 64 10.24 0.25 7.92
C HIS A 64 11.58 0.75 7.37
N ASN A 65 11.62 1.30 6.15
CA ASN A 65 12.84 1.83 5.49
C ASN A 65 12.63 3.28 5.05
N GLY A 66 12.37 4.18 6.01
CA GLY A 66 12.18 5.61 5.73
C GLY A 66 10.72 6.07 5.63
N GLY A 67 9.76 5.18 5.86
CA GLY A 67 8.32 5.50 5.96
C GLY A 67 7.85 5.94 7.36
N GLY A 68 8.75 6.04 8.34
CA GLY A 68 8.47 6.49 9.71
C GLY A 68 8.34 5.37 10.76
N GLY A 69 8.34 4.11 10.35
CA GLY A 69 8.35 2.95 11.26
C GLY A 69 9.76 2.52 11.70
N PRO A 70 9.87 1.68 12.75
CA PRO A 70 11.16 1.10 13.18
C PRO A 70 11.72 0.15 12.12
N PRO A 71 13.01 -0.26 12.19
CA PRO A 71 13.57 -1.22 11.24
C PRO A 71 12.77 -2.53 11.16
N TRP A 72 12.74 -3.16 9.97
CA TRP A 72 12.04 -4.44 9.79
C TRP A 72 12.64 -5.52 10.68
N ASN A 73 11.78 -6.24 11.40
CA ASN A 73 12.17 -7.39 12.20
C ASN A 73 11.20 -8.54 11.87
N LYS A 74 11.68 -9.55 11.15
CA LYS A 74 10.87 -10.71 10.71
C LYS A 74 10.25 -11.52 11.85
N ASP A 75 10.80 -11.43 13.06
CA ASP A 75 10.34 -12.17 14.23
C ASP A 75 9.28 -11.38 15.02
N ARG A 76 9.04 -10.11 14.66
CA ARG A 76 8.05 -9.22 15.30
C ARG A 76 7.02 -8.66 14.34
N HIS A 77 7.40 -8.45 13.08
CA HIS A 77 6.56 -7.84 12.05
C HIS A 77 6.11 -8.91 11.05
N GLY A 78 5.01 -8.64 10.37
CA GLY A 78 4.41 -9.57 9.42
C GLY A 78 3.31 -8.92 8.59
N LEU A 79 2.42 -9.75 8.04
CA LEU A 79 1.28 -9.27 7.27
C LEU A 79 0.38 -8.37 8.13
N HIS A 80 0.24 -8.69 9.42
CA HIS A 80 -0.57 -7.93 10.37
C HIS A 80 -0.08 -6.47 10.52
N THR A 81 1.23 -6.25 10.72
CA THR A 81 1.80 -4.89 10.80
C THR A 81 1.63 -4.15 9.47
N TYR A 82 1.87 -4.82 8.35
CA TYR A 82 1.73 -4.21 7.03
C TYR A 82 0.27 -3.80 6.72
N TYR A 83 -0.69 -4.64 7.10
CA TYR A 83 -2.11 -4.36 6.90
C TYR A 83 -2.57 -3.15 7.73
N THR A 84 -2.10 -3.04 8.98
CA THR A 84 -2.33 -1.85 9.81
C THR A 84 -1.80 -0.58 9.13
N GLU A 85 -0.62 -0.65 8.54
CA GLU A 85 -0.05 0.48 7.81
C GLU A 85 -0.90 0.86 6.59
N VAL A 86 -1.23 -0.09 5.70
CA VAL A 86 -2.10 0.14 4.53
C VAL A 86 -3.44 0.78 4.93
N LEU A 87 -4.08 0.26 5.98
CA LEU A 87 -5.32 0.83 6.51
C LEU A 87 -5.13 2.26 7.02
N SER A 88 -4.02 2.53 7.73
CA SER A 88 -3.70 3.88 8.22
C SER A 88 -3.53 4.87 7.07
N TRP A 89 -2.97 4.44 5.93
CA TRP A 89 -2.76 5.31 4.76
C TRP A 89 -4.09 5.65 4.10
N ILE A 90 -4.94 4.64 3.89
CA ILE A 90 -6.27 4.83 3.30
C ILE A 90 -7.10 5.75 4.21
N GLN A 91 -7.11 5.49 5.51
CA GLN A 91 -7.88 6.29 6.46
C GLN A 91 -7.42 7.76 6.48
N ARG A 92 -6.11 8.02 6.38
CA ARG A 92 -5.57 9.39 6.30
C ARG A 92 -5.95 10.09 4.98
N ALA A 93 -5.93 9.38 3.86
CA ALA A 93 -6.35 9.92 2.57
C ALA A 93 -7.86 10.26 2.50
N ARG A 94 -8.67 9.74 3.43
CA ARG A 94 -10.09 10.09 3.60
C ARG A 94 -10.32 11.39 4.37
N ILE A 95 -9.30 12.12 4.85
CA ILE A 95 -9.45 13.32 5.70
C ILE A 95 -8.95 14.57 4.98
#